data_AF-A0AA91VG82-F1
#
_entry.id   AF-A0AA91VG82-F1
#
_cell.length_a   1.000
_cell.length_b   1.000
_cell.length_c   1.000
_cell.angle_alpha   90.00
_cell.angle_beta   90.00
_cell.angle_gamma   90.00
#
_symmetry.space_group_name_H-M   'P 1'
#
loop_
_entity.id
_entity.type
_entity.pdbx_description
1 polymer ?
#
loop_
_entity_poly.entity_id
_entity_poly.type
_entity_poly.pdbx_seq_one_letter_code
_entity_poly.pdbx_strand_id
1 'polypeptide(L)'
;MNQNCLEAFGWDSFFEDQSVDKYEVGRILLEHKHIYRIICNDGEYVAELSGKFRHEALSKGDYPAIGDWVYIKKLEEENKAIIHRVLQRKSSFARQEAGNRTVEQIIAANVDYLFLVNALNHDFNVRRMERYLLLAYESGAMPVIVLTKSDLCEDVEQKILETEAIAIGVPIFAVDSLQQAGIESLQQFVAPGKTIALVGSSGAGKSTLLNALMGAEVAKTGGVREEDSKGRHTTTHRELFQLSSGGLVIDTPGMRELQLWEGSGAIHATFSDIEEFAKECRFRDCEHNSEPGCAVRMAIDDGIIAAERLRNYKKLQREIAYAMRKQDLALARAERAKWKKIAKQHRKN
;
A
#
# COMPACT_ATOMS: atom_id res chain seq x y z
N MET A 1 1.99 6.00 30.11
CA MET A 1 3.19 5.37 29.53
C MET A 1 3.29 5.90 28.13
N ASN A 2 4.21 6.86 27.92
CA ASN A 2 4.38 7.56 26.65
C ASN A 2 4.78 6.54 25.60
N GLN A 3 3.85 6.20 24.71
CA GLN A 3 4.19 5.54 23.47
C GLN A 3 5.14 6.52 22.74
N ASN A 4 6.34 6.06 22.43
CA ASN A 4 7.38 6.86 21.80
C ASN A 4 6.75 7.46 20.51
N CYS A 5 6.81 8.78 20.33
CA CYS A 5 6.14 9.46 19.22
C CYS A 5 6.53 8.81 17.88
N LEU A 6 7.77 8.35 17.76
CA LEU A 6 8.27 7.65 16.59
C LEU A 6 7.55 6.32 16.32
N GLU A 7 7.27 5.52 17.35
CA GLU A 7 6.52 4.25 17.21
C GLU A 7 5.09 4.49 16.73
N ALA A 8 4.45 5.56 17.22
CA ALA A 8 3.12 5.96 16.74
C ALA A 8 3.14 6.34 15.25
N PHE A 9 4.29 6.80 14.75
CA PHE A 9 4.57 7.05 13.34
C PHE A 9 5.27 5.88 12.64
N GLY A 10 5.23 4.66 13.17
CA GLY A 10 5.69 3.45 12.47
C GLY A 10 7.19 3.14 12.56
N TRP A 11 7.89 3.70 13.55
CA TRP A 11 9.24 3.28 13.92
C TRP A 11 9.20 1.87 14.54
N ASP A 12 10.12 0.99 14.14
CA ASP A 12 10.23 -0.38 14.66
C ASP A 12 11.67 -0.90 14.55
N SER A 13 11.87 -2.17 14.94
CA SER A 13 13.20 -2.82 14.98
C SER A 13 13.99 -2.72 13.68
N PHE A 14 13.32 -2.73 12.51
CA PHE A 14 14.01 -2.63 11.23
C PHE A 14 14.74 -1.29 11.06
N PHE A 15 14.18 -0.21 11.62
CA PHE A 15 14.83 1.11 11.60
C PHE A 15 15.77 1.31 12.80
N GLU A 16 15.45 0.73 13.95
CA GLU A 16 16.34 0.73 15.13
C GLU A 16 17.69 0.09 14.82
N ASP A 17 17.70 -1.04 14.13
CA ASP A 17 18.93 -1.77 13.74
C ASP A 17 19.83 -0.96 12.79
N GLN A 18 19.28 0.05 12.13
CA GLN A 18 20.05 0.95 11.26
C GLN A 18 20.60 2.14 12.03
N SER A 19 19.95 2.54 13.13
CA SER A 19 20.19 3.77 13.88
C SER A 19 21.63 3.85 14.42
N VAL A 20 22.17 5.06 14.46
CA VAL A 20 23.53 5.33 14.93
C VAL A 20 23.46 6.44 15.96
N ASP A 21 24.03 6.22 17.16
CA ASP A 21 23.95 7.10 18.34
C ASP A 21 24.28 8.58 18.07
N LYS A 22 25.04 8.86 17.01
CA LYS A 22 25.45 10.22 16.62
C LYS A 22 24.34 11.04 15.97
N TYR A 23 23.30 10.41 15.43
CA TYR A 23 22.25 11.06 14.67
C TYR A 23 20.89 10.80 15.29
N GLU A 24 20.10 11.86 15.38
CA GLU A 24 18.68 11.74 15.64
C GLU A 24 17.94 11.32 14.37
N VAL A 25 16.71 10.85 14.53
CA VAL A 25 15.88 10.38 13.42
C VAL A 25 14.57 11.14 13.34
N GLY A 26 14.07 11.30 12.12
CA GLY A 26 12.74 11.83 11.87
C GLY A 26 12.08 11.16 10.68
N ARG A 27 10.75 11.21 10.62
CA ARG A 27 9.97 10.72 9.48
C ARG A 27 9.49 11.88 8.62
N ILE A 28 9.66 11.79 7.30
CA ILE A 28 9.15 12.79 6.36
C ILE A 28 7.62 12.75 6.33
N LEU A 29 6.99 13.85 6.75
CA LEU A 29 5.55 14.06 6.65
C LEU A 29 5.14 14.71 5.33
N LEU A 30 5.93 15.69 4.87
CA LEU A 30 5.61 16.48 3.69
C LEU A 30 6.89 16.85 2.94
N GLU A 31 6.79 16.87 1.60
CA GLU A 31 7.84 17.33 0.69
C GLU A 31 7.30 18.48 -0.18
N HIS A 32 8.00 19.62 -0.16
CA HIS A 32 7.72 20.73 -1.07
C HIS A 32 8.99 21.47 -1.47
N LYS A 33 9.43 21.31 -2.73
CA LYS A 33 10.54 22.07 -3.32
C LYS A 33 11.83 22.00 -2.48
N HIS A 34 12.20 20.80 -2.02
CA HIS A 34 13.36 20.54 -1.16
C HIS A 34 13.28 21.08 0.28
N ILE A 35 12.11 21.61 0.68
CA ILE A 35 11.77 21.85 2.07
C ILE A 35 10.92 20.67 2.53
N TYR A 36 11.28 20.11 3.68
CA TYR A 36 10.65 18.94 4.25
C TYR A 36 10.00 19.29 5.57
N ARG A 37 8.83 18.71 5.86
CA ARG A 37 8.30 18.68 7.21
C ARG A 37 8.54 17.30 7.78
N ILE A 38 9.13 17.22 8.96
CA ILE A 38 9.48 15.95 9.60
C ILE A 38 8.90 15.85 10.99
N ILE A 39 8.53 14.64 11.42
CA ILE A 39 8.19 14.33 12.81
C ILE A 39 9.37 13.64 13.49
N CYS A 40 9.73 14.14 14.67
CA CYS A 40 10.74 13.60 15.57
C CYS A 40 10.09 13.17 16.88
N ASN A 41 10.87 12.62 17.82
CA ASN A 41 10.31 12.14 19.10
C ASN A 41 9.67 13.26 19.94
N ASP A 42 10.16 14.48 19.80
CA ASP A 42 9.79 15.68 20.55
C ASP A 42 8.89 16.65 19.78
N GLY A 43 8.64 16.42 18.49
CA GLY A 43 7.74 17.26 17.71
C GLY A 43 8.09 17.37 16.23
N GLU A 44 7.41 18.30 15.55
CA GLU A 44 7.59 18.56 14.13
C GLU A 44 8.62 19.67 13.86
N TYR A 45 9.43 19.46 12.83
CA TYR A 45 10.46 20.40 12.40
C TYR A 45 10.37 20.67 10.89
N VAL A 46 10.76 21.88 10.50
CA VAL A 46 11.08 22.17 9.10
C VAL A 46 12.50 21.74 8.84
N ALA A 47 12.72 20.98 7.77
CA ALA A 47 14.01 20.37 7.49
C ALA A 47 14.49 20.64 6.07
N GLU A 48 15.81 20.77 5.95
CA GLU A 48 16.51 20.94 4.69
C GLU A 48 17.63 19.92 4.54
N LEU A 49 17.99 19.60 3.31
CA LEU A 49 19.11 18.69 3.03
C LEU A 49 20.44 19.36 3.34
N SER A 50 21.34 18.62 4.00
CA SER A 50 22.73 19.01 4.15
C SER A 50 23.40 19.22 2.79
N GLY A 51 24.37 20.14 2.71
CA GLY A 51 25.12 20.38 1.48
C GLY A 51 25.78 19.11 0.95
N LYS A 52 26.37 18.30 1.84
CA LYS A 52 26.96 16.99 1.50
C LYS A 52 25.95 16.06 0.81
N PHE A 53 24.75 15.90 1.36
CA PHE A 53 23.72 15.06 0.75
C PHE A 53 23.32 15.59 -0.64
N ARG A 54 23.11 16.90 -0.80
CA ARG A 54 22.80 17.48 -2.13
C ARG A 54 23.88 17.18 -3.18
N HIS A 55 25.15 17.10 -2.78
CA HIS A 55 26.26 16.77 -3.69
C HIS A 55 26.43 15.27 -3.95
N GLU A 56 26.11 14.41 -2.97
CA GLU A 56 26.23 12.95 -3.08
C GLU A 56 25.02 12.30 -3.77
N ALA A 57 23.87 12.97 -3.82
CA ALA A 57 22.69 12.49 -4.54
C ALA A 57 22.97 12.41 -6.05
N LEU A 58 22.97 11.21 -6.60
CA LEU A 58 23.27 10.93 -8.00
C LEU A 58 22.01 11.00 -8.88
N SER A 59 20.85 10.78 -8.29
CA SER A 59 19.55 10.72 -8.97
C SER A 59 18.43 11.35 -8.14
N LYS A 60 17.27 11.62 -8.76
CA LYS A 60 16.08 12.09 -8.04
C LYS A 60 15.54 11.05 -7.03
N GLY A 61 15.84 9.75 -7.21
CA GLY A 61 15.45 8.68 -6.29
C GLY A 61 16.23 8.66 -4.98
N ASP A 62 17.39 9.33 -4.93
CA ASP A 62 18.20 9.45 -3.70
C ASP A 62 17.64 10.48 -2.73
N TYR A 63 16.79 11.39 -3.22
CA TYR A 63 16.17 12.41 -2.39
C TYR A 63 15.10 11.79 -1.46
N PRO A 64 14.91 12.36 -0.25
CA PRO A 64 13.84 11.93 0.64
C PRO A 64 12.48 12.13 -0.01
N ALA A 65 11.61 11.16 0.19
CA ALA A 65 10.20 11.15 -0.18
C ALA A 65 9.32 11.05 1.07
N ILE A 66 8.01 11.23 0.89
CA ILE A 66 7.05 11.14 2.00
C ILE A 66 7.05 9.73 2.58
N GLY A 67 7.06 9.64 3.91
CA GLY A 67 7.13 8.38 4.66
C GLY A 67 8.56 7.86 4.87
N ASP A 68 9.59 8.47 4.27
CA ASP A 68 10.98 8.13 4.55
C ASP A 68 11.36 8.41 5.99
N TRP A 69 12.24 7.57 6.52
CA TRP A 69 12.97 7.84 7.74
C TRP A 69 14.33 8.43 7.39
N VAL A 70 14.75 9.46 8.12
CA VAL A 70 15.97 10.20 7.82
C VAL A 70 16.82 10.42 9.06
N TYR A 71 18.15 10.41 8.88
CA TYR A 71 19.07 10.96 9.86
C TYR A 71 19.06 12.47 9.82
N ILE A 72 18.95 13.06 10.99
CA ILE A 72 18.88 14.50 11.16
C ILE A 72 19.87 15.00 12.20
N LYS A 73 20.16 16.29 12.10
CA LYS A 73 20.74 17.09 13.17
C LYS A 73 19.83 18.28 13.42
N LYS A 74 19.28 18.40 14.63
CA LYS A 74 18.41 19.52 14.99
C LYS A 74 19.20 20.81 15.18
N LEU A 75 18.54 21.90 14.84
CA LEU A 75 18.93 23.27 15.15
C LEU A 75 17.84 23.82 16.08
N GLU A 76 17.93 23.47 17.36
CA GLU A 76 16.84 23.68 18.35
C GLU A 76 16.39 25.14 18.43
N GLU A 77 17.33 26.09 18.37
CA GLU A 77 17.04 27.53 18.45
C GLU A 77 16.22 28.05 17.25
N GLU A 78 16.22 27.35 16.12
CA GLU A 78 15.55 27.77 14.88
C GLU A 78 14.30 26.95 14.56
N ASN A 79 13.95 25.96 15.39
CA ASN A 79 12.93 24.96 15.08
C ASN A 79 13.14 24.29 13.70
N LYS A 80 14.40 24.02 13.36
CA LYS A 80 14.79 23.41 12.09
C LYS A 80 15.60 22.13 12.28
N ALA A 81 15.70 21.35 11.22
CA ALA A 81 16.57 20.17 11.17
C ALA A 81 17.33 20.09 9.85
N ILE A 82 18.54 19.53 9.90
CA ILE A 82 19.34 19.24 8.71
C ILE A 82 19.32 17.74 8.44
N ILE A 83 18.81 17.35 7.27
CA ILE A 83 18.76 15.96 6.81
C ILE A 83 20.11 15.56 6.24
N HIS A 84 20.68 14.50 6.80
CA HIS A 84 21.98 13.97 6.40
C HIS A 84 21.86 12.78 5.46
N ARG A 85 20.87 11.91 5.64
CA ARG A 85 20.70 10.70 4.84
C ARG A 85 19.30 10.11 5.02
N VAL A 86 18.82 9.37 4.02
CA VAL A 86 17.63 8.53 4.09
C VAL A 86 18.02 7.12 4.57
N LEU A 87 17.26 6.55 5.50
CA LEU A 87 17.39 5.17 5.96
C LEU A 87 16.88 4.20 4.87
N GLN A 88 17.25 2.92 4.97
CA GLN A 88 16.74 1.91 4.04
C GLN A 88 15.22 1.82 4.10
N ARG A 89 14.58 1.76 2.93
CA ARG A 89 13.12 1.69 2.79
C ARG A 89 12.64 0.24 2.89
N LYS A 90 11.50 0.02 3.56
CA LYS A 90 10.77 -1.25 3.52
C LYS A 90 9.97 -1.42 2.23
N SER A 91 9.45 -0.30 1.74
CA SER A 91 8.69 -0.22 0.51
C SER A 91 8.90 1.13 -0.15
N SER A 92 8.78 1.19 -1.48
CA SER A 92 8.96 2.42 -2.26
C SER A 92 8.09 2.43 -3.50
N PHE A 93 7.33 3.51 -3.68
CA PHE A 93 6.60 3.80 -4.90
C PHE A 93 7.36 4.84 -5.71
N ALA A 94 7.70 4.52 -6.96
CA ALA A 94 8.37 5.42 -7.87
C ALA A 94 7.46 5.82 -9.03
N ARG A 95 7.65 7.05 -9.53
CA ARG A 95 7.05 7.58 -10.76
C ARG A 95 8.18 7.92 -11.73
N GLN A 96 8.03 7.55 -13.00
CA GLN A 96 8.90 8.05 -14.06
C GLN A 96 8.39 9.43 -14.49
N GLU A 97 9.26 10.44 -14.48
CA GLU A 97 8.93 11.73 -15.08
C GLU A 97 8.94 11.62 -16.62
N ALA A 98 7.98 12.24 -17.29
CA ALA A 98 7.94 12.30 -18.75
C ALA A 98 9.07 13.20 -19.28
N GLY A 99 10.07 12.61 -19.96
CA GLY A 99 11.19 13.32 -20.58
C GLY A 99 12.30 12.39 -21.10
N ASN A 100 13.29 12.94 -21.82
CA ASN A 100 14.40 12.22 -22.51
C ASN A 100 15.40 11.50 -21.59
N ARG A 101 15.18 11.49 -20.27
CA ARG A 101 15.92 10.66 -19.29
C ARG A 101 14.89 10.10 -18.32
N THR A 102 14.71 8.79 -18.32
CA THR A 102 13.90 8.02 -17.37
C THR A 102 14.52 8.16 -15.97
N VAL A 103 14.24 9.26 -15.30
CA VAL A 103 14.65 9.45 -13.90
C VAL A 103 13.49 9.01 -13.02
N GLU A 104 13.71 7.97 -12.23
CA GLU A 104 12.77 7.52 -11.22
C GLU A 104 12.75 8.51 -10.05
N GLN A 105 11.57 9.04 -9.74
CA GLN A 105 11.33 9.83 -8.54
C GLN A 105 10.46 9.04 -7.58
N ILE A 106 10.89 8.91 -6.34
CA ILE A 106 10.11 8.22 -5.31
C ILE A 106 9.06 9.18 -4.76
N ILE A 107 7.81 8.73 -4.78
CA ILE A 107 6.64 9.53 -4.42
C ILE A 107 6.12 9.19 -3.02
N ALA A 108 6.37 7.97 -2.55
CA ALA A 108 6.01 7.49 -1.22
C ALA A 108 6.93 6.32 -0.81
N ALA A 109 7.24 6.24 0.47
CA ALA A 109 8.06 5.17 1.03
C ALA A 109 7.49 4.66 2.36
N ASN A 110 7.88 3.44 2.73
CA ASN A 110 7.50 2.78 3.99
C ASN A 110 5.98 2.72 4.20
N VAL A 111 5.26 2.41 3.13
CA VAL A 111 3.85 2.01 3.15
C VAL A 111 3.78 0.53 3.54
N ASP A 112 3.03 0.20 4.59
CA ASP A 112 2.76 -1.18 5.00
C ASP A 112 1.72 -1.83 4.08
N TYR A 113 0.60 -1.14 3.83
CA TYR A 113 -0.52 -1.68 3.06
C TYR A 113 -0.94 -0.76 1.91
N LEU A 114 -1.09 -1.33 0.72
CA LEU A 114 -1.64 -0.63 -0.44
C LEU A 114 -3.09 -1.06 -0.65
N PHE A 115 -4.01 -0.14 -0.42
CA PHE A 115 -5.44 -0.36 -0.64
C PHE A 115 -5.74 -0.21 -2.13
N LEU A 116 -6.10 -1.33 -2.75
CA LEU A 116 -6.53 -1.42 -4.16
C LEU A 116 -8.03 -1.19 -4.22
N VAL A 117 -8.40 0.06 -4.45
CA VAL A 117 -9.78 0.53 -4.41
C VAL A 117 -10.44 0.36 -5.78
N ASN A 118 -11.46 -0.48 -5.85
CA ASN A 118 -12.25 -0.71 -7.06
C ASN A 118 -13.75 -0.56 -6.75
N ALA A 119 -14.52 0.05 -7.64
CA ALA A 119 -15.96 0.22 -7.41
C ALA A 119 -16.75 -0.97 -7.95
N LEU A 120 -17.72 -1.47 -7.17
CA LEU A 120 -18.70 -2.47 -7.57
C LEU A 120 -19.84 -1.86 -8.38
N ASN A 121 -19.48 -1.15 -9.45
CA ASN A 121 -20.41 -0.63 -10.43
C ASN A 121 -19.93 -1.02 -11.84
N HIS A 122 -20.40 -0.31 -12.87
CA HIS A 122 -19.98 -0.57 -14.26
C HIS A 122 -18.47 -0.45 -14.52
N ASP A 123 -17.67 0.13 -13.61
CA ASP A 123 -16.21 0.23 -13.73
C ASP A 123 -15.46 -0.93 -13.04
N PHE A 124 -16.18 -1.92 -12.49
CA PHE A 124 -15.55 -3.13 -11.94
C PHE A 124 -14.72 -3.82 -13.02
N ASN A 125 -13.40 -3.85 -12.81
CA ASN A 125 -12.44 -4.32 -13.79
C ASN A 125 -11.33 -5.16 -13.14
N VAL A 126 -11.40 -6.47 -13.37
CA VAL A 126 -10.46 -7.48 -12.87
C VAL A 126 -9.05 -7.26 -13.41
N ARG A 127 -8.90 -7.00 -14.72
CA ARG A 127 -7.59 -6.74 -15.35
C ARG A 127 -6.88 -5.52 -14.78
N ARG A 128 -7.64 -4.51 -14.37
CA ARG A 128 -7.08 -3.32 -13.72
C ARG A 128 -6.57 -3.65 -12.31
N MET A 129 -7.26 -4.53 -11.58
CA MET A 129 -6.82 -4.99 -10.26
C MET A 129 -5.54 -5.82 -10.36
N GLU A 130 -5.41 -6.72 -11.33
CA GLU A 130 -4.15 -7.46 -11.61
C GLU A 130 -2.97 -6.50 -11.72
N ARG A 131 -3.14 -5.43 -12.51
CA ARG A 131 -2.09 -4.43 -12.70
C ARG A 131 -1.72 -3.68 -11.41
N TYR A 132 -2.68 -3.40 -10.53
CA TYR A 132 -2.39 -2.78 -9.25
C TYR A 132 -1.77 -3.74 -8.23
N LEU A 133 -2.09 -5.03 -8.29
CA LEU A 133 -1.44 -6.06 -7.48
C LEU A 133 0.06 -6.10 -7.78
N LEU A 134 0.42 -6.05 -9.07
CA LEU A 134 1.82 -6.02 -9.50
C LEU A 134 2.57 -4.82 -8.91
N LEU A 135 1.98 -3.63 -8.98
CA LEU A 135 2.53 -2.42 -8.36
C LEU A 135 2.74 -2.60 -6.85
N ALA A 136 1.79 -3.20 -6.14
CA ALA A 136 1.93 -3.47 -4.70
C ALA A 136 3.16 -4.35 -4.43
N TYR A 137 3.29 -5.45 -5.17
CA TYR A 137 4.41 -6.38 -5.02
C TYR A 137 5.77 -5.76 -5.37
N GLU A 138 5.86 -5.01 -6.47
CA GLU A 138 7.09 -4.31 -6.86
C GLU A 138 7.50 -3.27 -5.81
N SER A 139 6.53 -2.60 -5.19
CA SER A 139 6.80 -1.61 -4.16
C SER A 139 7.24 -2.23 -2.82
N GLY A 140 6.95 -3.51 -2.57
CA GLY A 140 7.12 -4.18 -1.27
C GLY A 140 5.99 -3.94 -0.27
N ALA A 141 4.93 -3.21 -0.64
CA ALA A 141 3.73 -3.03 0.19
C ALA A 141 2.79 -4.24 0.08
N MET A 142 2.08 -4.56 1.17
CA MET A 142 1.09 -5.64 1.17
C MET A 142 -0.22 -5.16 0.53
N PRO A 143 -0.74 -5.81 -0.53
CA PRO A 143 -2.01 -5.40 -1.12
C PRO A 143 -3.20 -5.75 -0.22
N VAL A 144 -4.21 -4.89 -0.21
CA VAL A 144 -5.54 -5.15 0.36
C VAL A 144 -6.57 -4.65 -0.65
N ILE A 145 -7.47 -5.52 -1.10
CA ILE A 145 -8.48 -5.14 -2.09
C ILE A 145 -9.72 -4.61 -1.37
N VAL A 146 -10.16 -3.42 -1.78
CA VAL A 146 -11.35 -2.78 -1.23
C VAL A 146 -12.34 -2.52 -2.36
N LEU A 147 -13.42 -3.31 -2.36
CA LEU A 147 -14.51 -3.24 -3.31
C LEU A 147 -15.57 -2.26 -2.77
N THR A 148 -15.53 -1.02 -3.23
CA THR A 148 -16.41 0.06 -2.75
C THR A 148 -17.76 0.07 -3.47
N LYS A 149 -18.72 0.83 -2.94
CA LYS A 149 -20.07 0.98 -3.50
C LYS A 149 -20.82 -0.34 -3.58
N SER A 150 -20.67 -1.19 -2.57
CA SER A 150 -21.36 -2.48 -2.50
C SER A 150 -22.88 -2.36 -2.53
N ASP A 151 -23.42 -1.19 -2.17
CA ASP A 151 -24.83 -0.83 -2.28
C ASP A 151 -25.37 -0.82 -3.72
N LEU A 152 -24.49 -0.62 -4.71
CA LEU A 152 -24.86 -0.55 -6.13
C LEU A 152 -24.75 -1.90 -6.86
N CYS A 153 -24.44 -2.98 -6.14
CA CYS A 153 -24.18 -4.28 -6.71
C CYS A 153 -25.12 -5.32 -6.10
N GLU A 154 -25.90 -5.98 -6.97
CA GLU A 154 -26.81 -7.04 -6.54
C GLU A 154 -26.04 -8.34 -6.20
N ASP A 155 -24.96 -8.64 -6.94
CA ASP A 155 -24.18 -9.87 -6.84
C ASP A 155 -22.77 -9.66 -6.26
N VAL A 156 -22.67 -9.06 -5.06
CA VAL A 156 -21.38 -8.77 -4.40
C VAL A 156 -20.53 -10.02 -4.21
N GLU A 157 -21.14 -11.14 -3.80
CA GLU A 157 -20.44 -12.40 -3.56
C GLU A 157 -19.76 -12.94 -4.83
N GLN A 158 -20.44 -12.85 -5.97
CA GLN A 158 -19.86 -13.26 -7.25
C GLN A 158 -18.65 -12.39 -7.62
N LYS A 159 -18.73 -11.07 -7.37
CA LYS A 159 -17.63 -10.14 -7.65
C LYS A 159 -16.43 -10.37 -6.73
N ILE A 160 -16.66 -10.78 -5.49
CA ILE A 160 -15.59 -11.23 -4.59
C ILE A 160 -14.92 -12.48 -5.18
N LEU A 161 -15.68 -13.51 -5.56
CA LEU A 161 -15.12 -14.73 -6.17
C LEU A 161 -14.32 -14.46 -7.46
N GLU A 162 -14.81 -13.58 -8.34
CA GLU A 162 -14.10 -13.15 -9.53
C GLU A 162 -12.76 -12.46 -9.19
N THR A 163 -12.71 -11.75 -8.06
CA THR A 163 -11.51 -11.07 -7.58
C THR A 163 -10.55 -12.04 -6.88
N GLU A 164 -11.06 -12.99 -6.09
CA GLU A 164 -10.24 -14.02 -5.44
C GLU A 164 -9.49 -14.88 -6.45
N ALA A 165 -10.10 -15.14 -7.61
CA ALA A 165 -9.48 -15.90 -8.69
C ALA A 165 -8.17 -15.29 -9.22
N ILE A 166 -8.02 -13.96 -9.15
CA ILE A 166 -6.80 -13.26 -9.57
C ILE A 166 -5.91 -12.82 -8.40
N ALA A 167 -6.45 -12.80 -7.18
CA ALA A 167 -5.84 -12.22 -6.00
C ALA A 167 -5.75 -13.25 -4.87
N ILE A 168 -5.22 -14.43 -5.20
CA ILE A 168 -5.16 -15.56 -4.27
C ILE A 168 -4.40 -15.15 -3.00
N GLY A 169 -5.09 -15.25 -1.87
CA GLY A 169 -4.53 -14.94 -0.55
C GLY A 169 -4.40 -13.45 -0.23
N VAL A 170 -4.90 -12.57 -1.10
CA VAL A 170 -5.01 -11.14 -0.81
C VAL A 170 -6.32 -10.90 -0.04
N PRO A 171 -6.31 -10.15 1.07
CA PRO A 171 -7.55 -9.80 1.76
C PRO A 171 -8.47 -8.95 0.88
N ILE A 172 -9.76 -9.33 0.80
CA ILE A 172 -10.78 -8.64 -0.01
C ILE A 172 -11.93 -8.21 0.88
N PHE A 173 -12.31 -6.94 0.81
CA PHE A 173 -13.41 -6.37 1.58
C PHE A 173 -14.36 -5.61 0.69
N ALA A 174 -15.64 -5.98 0.71
CA ALA A 174 -16.71 -5.18 0.15
C ALA A 174 -17.19 -4.16 1.18
N VAL A 175 -17.30 -2.89 0.78
CA VAL A 175 -17.68 -1.80 1.67
C VAL A 175 -18.64 -0.80 1.00
N ASP A 176 -19.52 -0.24 1.82
CA ASP A 176 -20.24 0.98 1.51
C ASP A 176 -19.71 2.08 2.44
N SER A 177 -18.88 2.94 1.86
CA SER A 177 -18.24 4.04 2.59
C SER A 177 -19.23 5.15 2.98
N LEU A 178 -20.38 5.27 2.30
CA LEU A 178 -21.40 6.27 2.66
C LEU A 178 -22.22 5.80 3.85
N GLN A 179 -22.58 4.52 3.89
CA GLN A 179 -23.34 3.92 5.00
C GLN A 179 -22.44 3.37 6.12
N GLN A 180 -21.11 3.55 6.03
CA GLN A 180 -20.12 3.00 6.97
C GLN A 180 -20.16 1.46 7.09
N ALA A 181 -20.75 0.77 6.12
CA ALA A 181 -20.88 -0.69 6.15
C ALA A 181 -19.56 -1.34 5.70
N GLY A 182 -19.08 -2.32 6.48
CA GLY A 182 -17.86 -3.07 6.19
C GLY A 182 -16.55 -2.34 6.53
N ILE A 183 -16.59 -1.04 6.85
CA ILE A 183 -15.41 -0.23 7.20
C ILE A 183 -14.69 -0.74 8.45
N GLU A 184 -15.42 -1.31 9.41
CA GLU A 184 -14.84 -1.92 10.61
C GLU A 184 -13.83 -3.03 10.29
N SER A 185 -14.02 -3.77 9.21
CA SER A 185 -13.13 -4.85 8.79
C SER A 185 -11.77 -4.34 8.29
N LEU A 186 -11.71 -3.07 7.88
CA LEU A 186 -10.48 -2.42 7.43
C LEU A 186 -9.62 -1.92 8.59
N GLN A 187 -10.19 -1.71 9.79
CA GLN A 187 -9.47 -1.11 10.94
C GLN A 187 -8.19 -1.86 11.32
N GLN A 188 -8.13 -3.17 11.08
CA GLN A 188 -6.94 -3.99 11.35
C GLN A 188 -5.70 -3.57 10.53
N PHE A 189 -5.89 -3.00 9.34
CA PHE A 189 -4.81 -2.50 8.49
C PHE A 189 -4.45 -1.04 8.79
N VAL A 190 -5.27 -0.37 9.60
CA VAL A 190 -5.19 1.05 9.94
C VAL A 190 -4.90 1.23 11.43
N ALA A 191 -4.17 0.26 12.00
CA ALA A 191 -3.72 0.25 13.38
C ALA A 191 -2.61 1.29 13.62
N PRO A 192 -2.37 1.71 14.89
CA PRO A 192 -1.30 2.62 15.25
C PRO A 192 0.06 2.25 14.62
N GLY A 193 0.72 3.22 14.01
CA GLY A 193 2.02 3.05 13.35
C GLY A 193 1.97 2.40 11.97
N LYS A 194 0.81 1.90 11.51
CA LYS A 194 0.65 1.32 10.16
C LYS A 194 0.39 2.39 9.13
N THR A 195 1.16 2.35 8.04
CA THR A 195 1.07 3.32 6.94
C THR A 195 0.31 2.70 5.78
N ILE A 196 -0.77 3.35 5.35
CA ILE A 196 -1.55 2.94 4.19
C ILE A 196 -1.46 3.97 3.07
N ALA A 197 -1.62 3.50 1.83
CA ALA A 197 -1.86 4.34 0.68
C ALA A 197 -3.02 3.75 -0.16
N LEU A 198 -3.72 4.60 -0.92
CA LEU A 198 -4.86 4.19 -1.73
C LEU A 198 -4.54 4.38 -3.22
N VAL A 199 -4.78 3.34 -4.02
CA VAL A 199 -4.71 3.38 -5.49
C VAL A 199 -6.00 2.84 -6.09
N GLY A 200 -6.37 3.31 -7.28
CA GLY A 200 -7.64 2.93 -7.91
C GLY A 200 -8.07 3.94 -8.96
N SER A 201 -9.05 3.57 -9.80
CA SER A 201 -9.58 4.46 -10.84
C SER A 201 -10.13 5.77 -10.27
N SER A 202 -10.19 6.81 -11.11
CA SER A 202 -11.00 7.99 -10.80
C SER A 202 -12.45 7.56 -10.58
N GLY A 203 -13.11 8.09 -9.55
CA GLY A 203 -14.48 7.70 -9.22
C GLY A 203 -14.63 6.34 -8.50
N ALA A 204 -13.54 5.62 -8.23
CA ALA A 204 -13.58 4.34 -7.48
C ALA A 204 -13.91 4.49 -5.98
N GLY A 205 -14.13 5.72 -5.48
CA GLY A 205 -14.52 5.94 -4.08
C GLY A 205 -13.36 6.13 -3.08
N LYS A 206 -12.11 6.29 -3.53
CA LYS A 206 -10.92 6.49 -2.66
C LYS A 206 -11.10 7.59 -1.61
N SER A 207 -11.53 8.78 -2.02
CA SER A 207 -11.73 9.92 -1.10
C SER A 207 -12.86 9.65 -0.11
N THR A 208 -13.96 9.04 -0.56
CA THR A 208 -15.07 8.66 0.32
C THR A 208 -14.64 7.61 1.35
N LEU A 209 -13.87 6.61 0.92
CA LEU A 209 -13.28 5.60 1.80
C LEU A 209 -12.34 6.23 2.82
N LEU A 210 -11.46 7.14 2.39
CA LEU A 210 -10.54 7.85 3.27
C LEU A 210 -11.30 8.65 4.34
N ASN A 211 -12.35 9.35 3.94
CA ASN A 211 -13.21 10.09 4.86
C ASN A 211 -13.89 9.17 5.87
N ALA A 212 -14.34 7.99 5.43
CA ALA A 212 -14.92 7.00 6.33
C ALA A 212 -13.89 6.49 7.36
N LEU A 213 -12.64 6.24 6.93
CA LEU A 213 -11.56 5.80 7.82
C LEU A 213 -11.10 6.87 8.82
N MET A 214 -11.24 8.16 8.49
CA MET A 214 -10.92 9.26 9.42
C MET A 214 -11.87 9.33 10.63
N GLY A 215 -13.03 8.68 10.57
CA GLY A 215 -14.00 8.62 11.68
C GLY A 215 -14.63 9.99 12.01
N ALA A 216 -14.51 10.96 11.12
CA ALA A 216 -15.02 12.31 11.32
C ALA A 216 -15.61 12.89 10.03
N GLU A 217 -16.65 13.70 10.18
CA GLU A 217 -17.15 14.68 9.20
C GLU A 217 -16.08 15.76 8.85
N VAL A 218 -14.81 15.40 8.69
CA VAL A 218 -13.71 16.30 8.26
C VAL A 218 -13.73 16.50 6.74
N ALA A 219 -14.59 15.75 6.05
CA ALA A 219 -15.22 16.18 4.82
C ALA A 219 -16.74 16.28 5.03
N LYS A 220 -17.20 17.14 5.95
CA LYS A 220 -18.35 17.98 5.58
C LYS A 220 -17.98 18.48 4.21
N THR A 221 -18.73 18.01 3.20
CA THR A 221 -18.95 18.72 1.95
C THR A 221 -18.14 20.00 1.96
N GLY A 222 -16.90 19.91 1.46
CA GLY A 222 -16.28 21.11 0.93
C GLY A 222 -17.32 21.52 -0.07
N GLY A 223 -18.14 22.50 0.32
CA GLY A 223 -19.30 22.87 -0.43
C GLY A 223 -18.81 22.97 -1.85
N VAL A 224 -19.67 22.60 -2.78
CA VAL A 224 -19.80 23.45 -3.93
C VAL A 224 -19.84 24.87 -3.36
N ARG A 225 -18.67 25.53 -3.28
CA ARG A 225 -18.62 26.98 -3.41
C ARG A 225 -19.17 27.11 -4.80
N GLU A 226 -20.46 27.37 -4.85
CA GLU A 226 -21.19 27.81 -6.02
C GLU A 226 -20.50 29.10 -6.46
N GLU A 227 -19.41 28.94 -7.20
CA GLU A 227 -18.72 29.91 -8.04
C GLU A 227 -17.45 29.21 -8.57
N ASP A 228 -17.66 28.24 -9.46
CA ASP A 228 -17.20 28.38 -10.84
C ASP A 228 -17.35 27.03 -11.57
N SER A 229 -18.31 27.02 -12.48
CA SER A 229 -18.68 25.94 -13.39
C SER A 229 -17.53 25.58 -14.35
N LYS A 230 -16.50 24.89 -13.85
CA LYS A 230 -15.49 24.13 -14.63
C LYS A 230 -14.65 23.24 -13.70
N GLY A 231 -14.96 21.95 -13.68
CA GLY A 231 -14.35 20.94 -12.82
C GLY A 231 -12.81 20.97 -12.79
N ARG A 232 -12.26 21.45 -11.67
CA ARG A 232 -10.82 21.46 -11.39
C ARG A 232 -10.56 21.50 -9.88
N HIS A 233 -11.00 20.47 -9.16
CA HIS A 233 -10.64 20.31 -7.74
C HIS A 233 -9.41 19.40 -7.62
N THR A 234 -8.24 20.03 -7.75
CA THR A 234 -6.93 19.41 -7.54
C THR A 234 -6.56 19.58 -6.07
N THR A 235 -6.75 18.56 -5.23
CA THR A 235 -6.14 18.56 -3.89
C THR A 235 -4.64 18.31 -4.05
N THR A 236 -3.82 19.36 -3.99
CA THR A 236 -2.39 19.35 -4.34
C THR A 236 -1.44 19.04 -3.16
N HIS A 237 -1.96 18.69 -1.99
CA HIS A 237 -1.12 18.44 -0.82
C HIS A 237 -0.57 17.00 -0.86
N ARG A 238 0.75 16.88 -0.88
CA ARG A 238 1.48 15.62 -0.73
C ARG A 238 1.84 15.47 0.74
N GLU A 239 1.07 14.71 1.50
CA GLU A 239 1.23 14.66 2.96
C GLU A 239 0.99 13.25 3.51
N LEU A 240 1.76 12.91 4.55
CA LEU A 240 1.48 11.82 5.47
C LEU A 240 0.80 12.42 6.69
N PHE A 241 -0.38 11.92 7.01
CA PHE A 241 -1.14 12.34 8.19
C PHE A 241 -1.64 11.15 9.00
N GLN A 242 -1.88 11.39 10.28
CA GLN A 242 -2.35 10.38 11.22
C GLN A 242 -3.87 10.45 11.40
N LEU A 243 -4.49 9.27 11.39
CA LEU A 243 -5.92 9.08 11.63
C LEU A 243 -6.21 9.04 13.13
N SER A 244 -7.47 9.22 13.49
CA SER A 244 -7.96 9.08 14.87
C SER A 244 -7.70 7.68 15.46
N SER A 245 -7.60 6.65 14.61
CA SER A 245 -7.21 5.29 14.99
C SER A 245 -5.71 5.11 15.28
N GLY A 246 -4.89 6.13 15.00
CA GLY A 246 -3.42 6.09 15.07
C GLY A 246 -2.74 5.57 13.81
N GLY A 247 -3.48 5.00 12.84
CA GLY A 247 -2.95 4.64 11.52
C GLY A 247 -2.57 5.87 10.71
N LEU A 248 -1.70 5.68 9.72
CA LEU A 248 -1.10 6.75 8.93
C LEU A 248 -1.54 6.60 7.48
N VAL A 249 -1.84 7.70 6.80
CA VAL A 249 -2.22 7.70 5.39
C VAL A 249 -1.27 8.58 4.61
N ILE A 250 -0.79 8.06 3.49
CA ILE A 250 -0.14 8.86 2.45
C ILE A 250 -1.15 9.14 1.34
N ASP A 251 -1.46 10.43 1.16
CA ASP A 251 -2.31 10.91 0.07
C ASP A 251 -1.48 11.85 -0.80
N THR A 252 -1.06 11.38 -1.97
CA THR A 252 -0.36 12.21 -2.95
C THR A 252 -1.03 12.08 -4.30
N PRO A 253 -1.11 13.17 -5.10
CA PRO A 253 -1.59 13.10 -6.47
C PRO A 253 -0.86 12.04 -7.29
N GLY A 254 0.44 11.82 -7.01
CA GLY A 254 1.24 10.76 -7.63
C GLY A 254 0.66 9.36 -7.39
N MET A 255 0.20 9.04 -6.17
CA MET A 255 -0.44 7.76 -5.85
C MET A 255 -1.84 7.63 -6.49
N ARG A 256 -2.58 8.75 -6.62
CA ARG A 256 -3.90 8.79 -7.30
C ARG A 256 -3.78 8.67 -8.82
N GLU A 257 -2.68 9.15 -9.37
CA GLU A 257 -2.28 9.14 -10.78
C GLU A 257 -1.20 8.09 -11.06
N LEU A 258 -1.10 7.02 -10.27
CA LEU A 258 -0.48 5.77 -10.74
C LEU A 258 -1.39 5.17 -11.82
N GLN A 259 -1.68 5.97 -12.84
CA GLN A 259 -2.07 5.54 -14.16
C GLN A 259 -0.92 4.68 -14.61
N LEU A 260 -1.23 3.41 -14.72
CA LEU A 260 -0.39 2.39 -15.32
C LEU A 260 0.13 2.97 -16.63
N TRP A 261 1.37 3.44 -16.61
CA TRP A 261 2.02 4.00 -17.77
C TRP A 261 1.94 2.95 -18.86
N GLU A 262 1.24 3.28 -19.95
CA GLU A 262 1.35 2.60 -21.22
C GLU A 262 2.80 2.78 -21.69
N GLY A 263 3.68 1.92 -21.19
CA GLY A 263 5.13 2.09 -21.29
C GLY A 263 5.92 0.97 -20.64
N SER A 264 5.33 0.17 -19.76
CA SER A 264 5.89 -1.13 -19.38
C SER A 264 4.90 -2.24 -19.72
N GLY A 265 4.95 -2.71 -20.96
CA GLY A 265 4.49 -4.05 -21.34
C GLY A 265 5.30 -5.17 -20.68
N ALA A 266 5.71 -5.01 -19.41
CA ALA A 266 6.74 -5.83 -18.79
C ALA A 266 6.22 -6.80 -17.72
N ILE A 267 4.99 -6.64 -17.21
CA ILE A 267 4.54 -7.47 -16.06
C ILE A 267 3.27 -8.28 -16.34
N HIS A 268 2.50 -7.94 -17.38
CA HIS A 268 1.66 -8.97 -18.03
C HIS A 268 2.53 -10.00 -18.79
N ALA A 269 3.86 -9.86 -18.76
CA ALA A 269 4.83 -10.68 -19.45
C ALA A 269 5.73 -11.51 -18.52
N THR A 270 5.57 -11.43 -17.19
CA THR A 270 6.49 -12.15 -16.29
C THR A 270 6.03 -13.56 -15.92
N PHE A 271 4.73 -13.90 -15.77
CA PHE A 271 4.28 -15.30 -15.57
C PHE A 271 2.93 -15.66 -16.23
N SER A 272 2.43 -14.83 -17.15
CA SER A 272 1.18 -15.07 -17.87
C SER A 272 1.20 -16.33 -18.73
N ASP A 273 2.35 -16.63 -19.33
CA ASP A 273 2.66 -17.92 -19.95
C ASP A 273 2.42 -19.10 -18.98
N ILE A 274 2.92 -19.03 -17.75
CA ILE A 274 2.70 -20.10 -16.75
C ILE A 274 1.21 -20.21 -16.40
N GLU A 275 0.51 -19.10 -16.26
CA GLU A 275 -0.92 -19.08 -15.90
C GLU A 275 -1.84 -19.56 -17.03
N GLU A 276 -1.49 -19.29 -18.29
CA GLU A 276 -2.20 -19.81 -19.46
C GLU A 276 -2.05 -21.33 -19.55
N PHE A 277 -0.83 -21.86 -19.42
CA PHE A 277 -0.62 -23.31 -19.37
C PHE A 277 -1.21 -23.95 -18.10
N ALA A 278 -1.30 -23.23 -16.98
CA ALA A 278 -1.93 -23.74 -15.77
C ALA A 278 -3.42 -24.05 -15.97
N LYS A 279 -4.14 -23.27 -16.79
CA LYS A 279 -5.56 -23.51 -17.12
C LYS A 279 -5.79 -24.79 -17.92
N GLU A 280 -4.77 -25.25 -18.63
CA GLU A 280 -4.81 -26.48 -19.42
C GLU A 280 -4.35 -27.72 -18.62
N CYS A 281 -4.00 -27.54 -17.34
CA CYS A 281 -3.65 -28.67 -16.48
C CYS A 281 -4.85 -29.60 -16.28
N ARG A 282 -4.57 -30.90 -16.28
CA ARG A 282 -5.57 -31.94 -16.04
C ARG A 282 -6.30 -31.77 -14.70
N PHE A 283 -5.61 -31.23 -13.69
CA PHE A 283 -6.11 -31.03 -12.34
C PHE A 283 -6.20 -29.54 -12.01
N ARG A 284 -7.27 -29.14 -11.33
CA ARG A 284 -7.52 -27.74 -10.93
C ARG A 284 -6.62 -27.29 -9.77
N ASP A 285 -6.12 -28.23 -8.99
CA ASP A 285 -5.25 -28.06 -7.82
C ASP A 285 -3.79 -28.48 -8.13
N CYS A 286 -3.39 -28.45 -9.40
CA CYS A 286 -2.05 -28.82 -9.83
C CYS A 286 -1.00 -27.88 -9.22
N GLU A 287 -0.04 -28.40 -8.45
CA GLU A 287 1.08 -27.62 -7.90
C GLU A 287 2.26 -27.52 -8.86
N HIS A 288 2.13 -28.06 -10.07
CA HIS A 288 3.14 -28.07 -11.12
C HIS A 288 4.49 -28.70 -10.70
N ASN A 289 4.45 -29.71 -9.82
CA ASN A 289 5.60 -30.42 -9.26
C ASN A 289 5.87 -31.73 -10.00
N SER A 290 5.01 -32.71 -9.79
CA SER A 290 5.15 -34.10 -10.26
C SER A 290 3.86 -34.66 -10.89
N GLU A 291 2.80 -33.86 -10.98
CA GLU A 291 1.46 -34.29 -11.38
C GLU A 291 1.39 -34.73 -12.85
N PRO A 292 0.67 -35.84 -13.14
CA PRO A 292 0.49 -36.31 -14.51
C PRO A 292 -0.49 -35.42 -15.28
N GLY A 293 -0.11 -34.98 -16.49
CA GLY A 293 -0.93 -34.07 -17.30
C GLY A 293 -0.85 -32.61 -16.87
N CYS A 294 0.28 -32.21 -16.27
CA CYS A 294 0.59 -30.82 -15.98
C CYS A 294 1.10 -30.11 -17.25
N ALA A 295 0.25 -29.27 -17.86
CA ALA A 295 0.57 -28.52 -19.06
C ALA A 295 1.74 -27.54 -18.85
N VAL A 296 1.90 -26.97 -17.63
CA VAL A 296 3.05 -26.13 -17.28
C VAL A 296 4.38 -26.90 -17.33
N ARG A 297 4.41 -28.17 -16.91
CA ARG A 297 5.63 -29.00 -16.99
C ARG A 297 5.91 -29.47 -18.40
N MET A 298 4.86 -29.83 -19.15
CA MET A 298 5.01 -30.14 -20.57
C MET A 298 5.62 -28.94 -21.32
N ALA A 299 5.17 -27.73 -21.05
CA ALA A 299 5.75 -26.51 -21.61
C ALA A 299 7.21 -26.26 -21.18
N ILE A 300 7.64 -26.76 -20.01
CA ILE A 300 9.05 -26.71 -19.58
C ILE A 300 9.89 -27.76 -20.31
N ASP A 301 9.37 -28.99 -20.42
CA ASP A 301 10.03 -30.10 -21.10
C ASP A 301 10.20 -29.80 -22.61
N ASP A 302 9.22 -29.11 -23.21
CA ASP A 302 9.25 -28.63 -24.60
C ASP A 302 10.09 -27.35 -24.79
N GLY A 303 10.68 -26.82 -23.72
CA GLY A 303 11.55 -25.64 -23.75
C GLY A 303 10.83 -24.30 -23.99
N ILE A 304 9.50 -24.28 -23.93
CA ILE A 304 8.66 -23.08 -24.06
C ILE A 304 8.78 -22.20 -22.81
N ILE A 305 8.88 -22.81 -21.63
CA ILE A 305 9.08 -22.12 -20.34
C ILE A 305 10.42 -22.56 -19.72
N ALA A 306 11.27 -21.59 -19.35
CA ALA A 306 12.47 -21.90 -18.60
C ALA A 306 12.14 -22.44 -17.19
N ALA A 307 12.72 -23.56 -16.79
CA ALA A 307 12.49 -24.16 -15.46
C ALA A 307 12.76 -23.21 -14.29
N GLU A 308 13.64 -22.21 -14.47
CA GLU A 308 13.93 -21.17 -13.49
C GLU A 308 12.74 -20.23 -13.24
N ARG A 309 11.91 -19.97 -14.26
CA ARG A 309 10.70 -19.16 -14.13
C ARG A 309 9.70 -19.81 -13.17
N LEU A 310 9.43 -21.11 -13.33
CA LEU A 310 8.53 -21.83 -12.41
C LEU A 310 9.05 -21.82 -10.97
N ARG A 311 10.38 -21.88 -10.78
CA ARG A 311 10.98 -21.77 -9.43
C ARG A 311 10.73 -20.40 -8.80
N ASN A 312 10.87 -19.32 -9.57
CA ASN A 312 10.63 -17.96 -9.10
C ASN A 312 9.15 -17.73 -8.79
N TYR A 313 8.24 -18.21 -9.65
CA TYR A 313 6.80 -18.21 -9.41
C TYR A 313 6.44 -18.90 -8.09
N LYS A 314 6.95 -20.11 -7.86
CA LYS A 314 6.75 -20.87 -6.61
C LYS A 314 7.40 -20.25 -5.39
N LYS A 315 8.51 -19.53 -5.56
CA LYS A 315 9.18 -18.82 -4.45
C LYS A 315 8.29 -17.66 -4.00
N LEU A 316 7.79 -16.86 -4.93
CA LEU A 316 6.89 -15.75 -4.66
C LEU A 316 5.59 -16.23 -3.97
N GLN A 317 4.95 -17.29 -4.49
CA GLN A 317 3.77 -17.88 -3.85
C GLN A 317 4.03 -18.34 -2.40
N ARG A 318 5.21 -18.91 -2.13
CA ARG A 318 5.59 -19.33 -0.77
C ARG A 318 5.83 -18.16 0.17
N GLU A 319 6.43 -17.08 -0.31
CA GLU A 319 6.65 -15.86 0.49
C GLU A 319 5.32 -15.20 0.85
N ILE A 320 4.37 -15.13 -0.09
CA ILE A 320 3.00 -14.68 0.15
C ILE A 320 2.30 -15.58 1.19
N ALA A 321 2.30 -16.90 0.97
CA ALA A 321 1.68 -17.84 1.89
C ALA A 321 2.33 -17.83 3.29
N TYR A 322 3.63 -17.59 3.39
CA TYR A 322 4.33 -17.44 4.67
C TYR A 322 3.93 -16.16 5.40
N ALA A 323 3.85 -15.03 4.69
CA ALA A 323 3.35 -13.77 5.24
C ALA A 323 1.92 -13.92 5.77
N MET A 324 1.06 -14.61 5.01
CA MET A 324 -0.31 -14.92 5.42
C MET A 324 -0.38 -15.84 6.66
N ARG A 325 0.40 -16.93 6.71
CA ARG A 325 0.41 -17.86 7.87
C ARG A 325 0.87 -17.19 9.16
N LYS A 326 1.80 -16.23 9.07
CA LYS A 326 2.22 -15.41 10.21
C LYS A 326 1.07 -14.53 10.72
N GLN A 327 0.20 -14.08 9.81
CA GLN A 327 -1.02 -13.34 10.10
C GLN A 327 -2.14 -14.27 10.66
N ASP A 328 -2.31 -15.47 10.11
CA ASP A 328 -3.31 -16.48 10.53
C ASP A 328 -3.15 -16.92 11.99
N LEU A 329 -1.92 -17.05 12.49
CA LEU A 329 -1.69 -17.38 13.90
C LEU A 329 -2.13 -16.25 14.85
N ALA A 330 -2.11 -15.00 14.39
CA ALA A 330 -2.65 -13.86 15.13
C ALA A 330 -4.18 -13.78 14.98
N LEU A 331 -4.70 -13.98 13.77
CA LEU A 331 -6.13 -14.02 13.43
C LEU A 331 -6.88 -15.15 14.17
N ALA A 332 -6.39 -16.39 14.14
CA ALA A 332 -7.01 -17.53 14.82
C ALA A 332 -7.02 -17.38 16.35
N ARG A 333 -6.04 -16.67 16.93
CA ARG A 333 -6.04 -16.33 18.37
C ARG A 333 -7.07 -15.24 18.68
N ALA A 334 -7.19 -14.22 17.83
CA ALA A 334 -8.16 -13.13 17.99
C ALA A 334 -9.61 -13.62 17.82
N GLU A 335 -9.89 -14.47 16.83
CA GLU A 335 -11.21 -15.06 16.63
C GLU A 335 -11.62 -15.97 17.79
N ARG A 336 -10.74 -16.86 18.26
CA ARG A 336 -11.02 -17.70 19.45
C ARG A 336 -11.29 -16.86 20.70
N ALA A 337 -10.65 -15.70 20.84
CA ALA A 337 -10.94 -14.78 21.95
C ALA A 337 -12.29 -14.06 21.79
N LYS A 338 -12.67 -13.70 20.55
CA LYS A 338 -13.97 -13.08 20.21
C LYS A 338 -15.14 -14.04 20.46
N TRP A 339 -15.04 -15.29 19.99
CA TRP A 339 -16.06 -16.33 20.21
C TRP A 339 -16.22 -16.71 21.70
N LYS A 340 -15.12 -16.74 22.47
CA LYS A 340 -15.19 -16.96 23.93
C LYS A 340 -15.90 -15.83 24.69
N LYS A 341 -15.80 -14.58 24.22
CA LYS A 341 -16.52 -13.44 24.84
C LYS A 341 -18.02 -13.49 24.53
N ILE A 342 -18.36 -13.78 23.27
CA ILE A 342 -19.75 -13.92 22.82
C ILE A 342 -20.46 -15.07 23.56
N ALA A 343 -19.83 -16.25 23.65
CA ALA A 343 -20.39 -17.41 24.36
C ALA A 343 -20.56 -17.17 25.88
N LYS A 344 -19.79 -16.25 26.48
CA LYS A 344 -19.89 -15.89 27.90
C LYS A 344 -21.00 -14.87 28.16
N GLN A 345 -21.35 -14.03 27.17
CA GLN A 345 -22.47 -13.10 27.24
C GLN A 345 -23.81 -13.83 27.05
N HIS A 346 -23.88 -14.82 26.16
CA HIS A 346 -25.09 -15.63 25.96
C HIS A 346 -25.42 -16.63 27.09
N ARG A 347 -24.52 -16.82 28.08
CA ARG A 347 -24.77 -17.63 29.28
C ARG A 347 -25.21 -16.82 30.50
N LYS A 348 -25.25 -15.49 30.39
CA LYS A 348 -25.59 -14.57 31.49
C LYS A 348 -26.92 -13.81 31.28
N ASN A 349 -27.51 -13.94 30.10
CA ASN A 349 -28.93 -13.71 29.84
C ASN A 349 -29.62 -15.06 29.73
#